data_AF-A0A5C6LRR1-F1
#
_entry.id   AF-A0A5C6LRR1-F1
#
_cell.length_a   1.000
_cell.length_b   1.000
_cell.length_c   1.000
_cell.angle_alpha   90.00
_cell.angle_beta   90.00
_cell.angle_gamma   90.00
#
_symmetry.space_group_name_H-M   'P 1'
#
loop_
_entity.id
_entity.type
_entity.pdbx_description
1 polymer ?
#
loop_
_entity_poly.entity_id
_entity_poly.type
_entity_poly.pdbx_seq_one_letter_code
_entity_poly.pdbx_strand_id
1 'polypeptide(L)'
;MQMTASVSHPDGETGLFTGNPRVSKILYWQSEPYSIGYRLKGSKIPNFFTVEDPVPYYTGHPSENFLNPYLFEYLAALDKKKFPYNMTIMTWAMSDNAPIDPELPEAVKEWNERYASPRLIITSVKQFFNDFEKAYADKIPVVSGDYTEFWTDGIASAARETGYNRNASATLQQADAVWALRGKADYPATAIDSIWNNILLFNEHTWGAYNSISNPEDPKAIAQWGYKQSFALKGHAQSAAMLQSATDGAAIANAIDVYNTIGEARTELVRVPAAQSTAGDLVKDANGKKVPSQRLSTGELAILVQHIDPYVKQRFTIYAGKAYANTKSVVSNTTLQNELYKVTLNAQTGNIEKLERSGIPHNLADSGGLNRYSYLPGDSLEHIQYAGPAKLQ
;
A
#
# COMPACT_ATOMS: atom_id res chain seq x y z
N MET A 1 30.34 -1.57 -10.94
CA MET A 1 30.02 -3.00 -10.70
C MET A 1 28.56 -3.16 -11.06
N GLN A 2 28.26 -4.11 -11.94
CA GLN A 2 27.03 -4.20 -12.76
C GLN A 2 25.72 -4.17 -11.97
N MET A 3 24.74 -3.41 -12.46
CA MET A 3 23.35 -3.84 -12.64
C MET A 3 22.65 -2.87 -13.59
N THR A 4 22.71 -3.17 -14.88
CA THR A 4 21.77 -2.66 -15.89
C THR A 4 20.45 -3.37 -15.67
N ALA A 5 19.48 -2.67 -15.06
CA ALA A 5 18.08 -3.05 -15.09
C ALA A 5 17.36 -2.05 -16.00
N SER A 6 17.44 -2.28 -17.31
CA SER A 6 16.60 -1.59 -18.29
C SER A 6 15.32 -2.39 -18.46
N VAL A 7 14.27 -2.06 -17.72
CA VAL A 7 12.91 -2.38 -18.14
C VAL A 7 12.06 -1.11 -18.08
N SER A 8 12.47 -0.13 -18.89
CA SER A 8 11.52 0.72 -19.58
C SER A 8 11.55 0.27 -21.03
N HIS A 9 10.80 -0.77 -21.36
CA HIS A 9 10.54 -1.10 -22.75
C HIS A 9 9.26 -0.35 -23.13
N PRO A 10 9.32 0.67 -24.01
CA PRO A 10 8.13 1.30 -24.59
C PRO A 10 7.44 0.34 -25.59
N ASP A 11 7.41 -0.95 -25.28
CA ASP A 11 7.23 -2.00 -26.25
C ASP A 11 5.93 -2.75 -25.97
N GLY A 12 5.03 -2.74 -26.97
CA GLY A 12 3.77 -3.50 -26.96
C GLY A 12 3.97 -5.01 -26.93
N GLU A 13 4.37 -5.53 -25.77
CA GLU A 13 4.38 -6.96 -25.48
C GLU A 13 2.99 -7.40 -24.98
N THR A 14 2.48 -8.46 -25.59
CA THR A 14 1.28 -9.17 -25.15
C THR A 14 1.69 -10.54 -24.66
N GLY A 15 1.30 -10.91 -23.44
CA GLY A 15 1.63 -12.20 -22.86
C GLY A 15 0.62 -12.64 -21.80
N LEU A 16 0.64 -13.91 -21.43
CA LEU A 16 -0.06 -14.40 -20.25
C LEU A 16 0.88 -14.30 -19.05
N PHE A 17 0.50 -13.57 -18.00
CA PHE A 17 1.25 -13.46 -16.74
C PHE A 17 0.79 -14.49 -15.70
N THR A 18 1.74 -15.00 -14.91
CA THR A 18 1.47 -15.86 -13.74
C THR A 18 2.21 -15.35 -12.51
N GLY A 19 1.49 -15.03 -11.42
CA GLY A 19 2.05 -14.47 -10.18
C GLY A 19 2.13 -15.43 -8.96
N ASN A 20 1.79 -16.72 -9.08
CA ASN A 20 1.94 -17.73 -8.00
C ASN A 20 1.79 -19.16 -8.60
N PRO A 21 2.39 -20.24 -8.03
CA PRO A 21 2.45 -21.57 -8.65
C PRO A 21 1.14 -22.38 -8.56
N ARG A 22 0.00 -21.72 -8.35
CA ARG A 22 -1.34 -22.30 -8.53
C ARG A 22 -1.97 -21.75 -9.82
N VAL A 23 -1.44 -22.19 -10.97
CA VAL A 23 -2.06 -22.36 -12.31
C VAL A 23 -3.05 -21.29 -12.83
N SER A 24 -3.08 -20.07 -12.32
CA SER A 24 -3.88 -19.00 -12.92
C SER A 24 -3.05 -18.22 -13.94
N LYS A 25 -3.52 -18.18 -15.19
CA LYS A 25 -2.97 -17.33 -16.26
C LYS A 25 -3.90 -16.13 -16.44
N ILE A 26 -3.32 -14.94 -16.54
CA ILE A 26 -4.06 -13.70 -16.81
C ILE A 26 -3.54 -13.12 -18.13
N LEU A 27 -4.44 -12.72 -19.02
CA LEU A 27 -4.06 -11.97 -20.21
C LEU A 27 -3.55 -10.60 -19.81
N TYR A 28 -2.29 -10.33 -20.15
CA TYR A 28 -1.64 -9.06 -19.94
C TYR A 28 -1.31 -8.43 -21.30
N TRP A 29 -1.59 -7.13 -21.40
CA TRP A 29 -1.37 -6.35 -22.59
C TRP A 29 -0.66 -5.06 -22.20
N GLN A 30 0.61 -4.93 -22.58
CA GLN A 30 1.31 -3.67 -22.47
C GLN A 30 0.89 -2.78 -23.65
N SER A 31 0.17 -1.69 -23.36
CA SER A 31 -0.20 -0.72 -24.39
C SER A 31 0.88 0.35 -24.57
N GLU A 32 0.78 1.08 -25.67
CA GLU A 32 1.38 2.41 -25.81
C GLU A 32 0.93 3.35 -24.68
N PRO A 33 1.64 4.48 -24.45
CA PRO A 33 1.24 5.47 -23.44
C PRO A 33 -0.23 5.86 -23.58
N TYR A 34 -0.96 5.94 -22.45
CA TYR A 34 -2.42 6.06 -22.51
C TYR A 34 -2.92 7.37 -23.16
N SER A 35 -2.12 8.42 -23.08
CA SER A 35 -2.43 9.80 -23.47
C SER A 35 -2.05 10.15 -24.92
N ILE A 36 -2.23 9.22 -25.86
CA ILE A 36 -1.92 9.45 -27.29
C ILE A 36 -2.69 10.66 -27.86
N GLY A 37 -3.95 10.82 -27.47
CA GLY A 37 -4.76 11.98 -27.86
C GLY A 37 -4.09 13.29 -27.46
N TYR A 38 -3.58 13.39 -26.22
CA TYR A 38 -2.80 14.54 -25.77
C TYR A 38 -1.53 14.76 -26.59
N ARG A 39 -0.76 13.70 -26.85
CA ARG A 39 0.50 13.80 -27.58
C ARG A 39 0.30 14.40 -28.98
N LEU A 40 -0.81 14.07 -29.64
CA LEU A 40 -1.08 14.51 -31.01
C LEU A 40 -1.86 15.83 -31.07
N LYS A 41 -2.88 16.00 -30.22
CA LYS A 41 -3.78 17.16 -30.23
C LYS A 41 -3.51 18.19 -29.14
N GLY A 42 -2.77 17.85 -28.08
CA GLY A 42 -2.70 18.62 -26.84
C GLY A 42 -2.30 20.08 -27.00
N SER A 43 -1.37 20.38 -27.93
CA SER A 43 -0.96 21.76 -28.25
C SER A 43 -1.99 22.57 -29.06
N LYS A 44 -3.03 21.90 -29.57
CA LYS A 44 -4.10 22.45 -30.42
C LYS A 44 -5.41 22.68 -29.67
N ILE A 45 -5.44 22.27 -28.40
CA ILE A 45 -6.62 22.37 -27.54
C ILE A 45 -6.27 23.08 -26.23
N PRO A 46 -7.26 23.58 -25.48
CA PRO A 46 -7.00 24.17 -24.17
C PRO A 46 -6.37 23.17 -23.19
N ASN A 47 -5.56 23.68 -22.26
CA ASN A 47 -5.09 22.88 -21.14
C ASN A 47 -6.25 22.65 -20.15
N PHE A 48 -6.80 21.44 -20.12
CA PHE A 48 -7.93 21.11 -19.26
C PHE A 48 -7.60 21.18 -17.76
N PHE A 49 -6.33 21.08 -17.37
CA PHE A 49 -5.93 21.20 -15.95
C PHE A 49 -6.10 22.61 -15.37
N THR A 50 -6.29 23.61 -16.22
CA THR A 50 -6.48 25.01 -15.82
C THR A 50 -7.93 25.48 -15.92
N VAL A 51 -8.87 24.59 -16.26
CA VAL A 51 -10.29 24.91 -16.45
C VAL A 51 -11.11 24.24 -15.34
N GLU A 52 -12.00 25.00 -14.69
CA GLU A 52 -12.79 24.53 -13.55
C GLU A 52 -13.87 23.49 -13.95
N ASP A 53 -14.45 23.64 -15.14
CA ASP A 53 -15.43 22.71 -15.72
C ASP A 53 -15.09 22.48 -17.21
N PRO A 54 -14.13 21.59 -17.51
CA PRO A 54 -13.67 21.40 -18.88
C PRO A 54 -14.76 20.72 -19.71
N VAL A 55 -15.13 21.34 -20.84
CA VAL A 55 -16.08 20.80 -21.81
C VAL A 55 -15.36 20.21 -23.04
N PRO A 56 -15.98 19.28 -23.78
CA PRO A 56 -15.43 18.79 -25.04
C PRO A 56 -15.06 19.93 -25.99
N TYR A 57 -13.89 19.86 -26.61
CA TYR A 57 -13.37 20.87 -27.51
C TYR A 57 -13.17 20.31 -28.92
N TYR A 58 -13.58 21.08 -29.94
CA TYR A 58 -13.46 20.72 -31.35
C TYR A 58 -12.37 21.57 -32.00
N THR A 59 -11.39 20.93 -32.64
CA THR A 59 -10.37 21.64 -33.42
C THR A 59 -10.91 22.09 -34.78
N GLY A 60 -11.97 21.46 -35.29
CA GLY A 60 -12.48 21.63 -36.65
C GLY A 60 -11.69 20.87 -37.71
N HIS A 61 -10.61 20.18 -37.32
CA HIS A 61 -9.69 19.48 -38.22
C HIS A 61 -9.46 18.05 -37.75
N PRO A 62 -10.50 17.19 -37.82
CA PRO A 62 -10.48 15.85 -37.22
C PRO A 62 -9.34 14.97 -37.77
N SER A 63 -9.02 15.04 -39.07
CA SER A 63 -7.91 14.26 -39.65
C SER A 63 -6.51 14.85 -39.42
N GLU A 64 -6.35 16.18 -39.42
CA GLU A 64 -5.03 16.82 -39.42
C GLU A 64 -4.30 16.66 -38.09
N ASN A 65 -5.06 16.63 -36.99
CA ASN A 65 -4.53 16.47 -35.65
C ASN A 65 -4.70 15.02 -35.13
N PHE A 66 -4.93 14.08 -36.04
CA PHE A 66 -5.10 12.67 -35.74
C PHE A 66 -3.86 11.89 -36.14
N LEU A 67 -4.00 10.56 -36.11
CA LEU A 67 -2.99 9.51 -36.20
C LEU A 67 -1.89 9.62 -37.28
N ASN A 68 -1.82 10.62 -38.14
CA ASN A 68 -0.75 10.79 -39.11
C ASN A 68 0.32 11.80 -38.60
N PRO A 69 1.62 11.48 -38.52
CA PRO A 69 2.31 10.24 -38.94
C PRO A 69 2.39 9.14 -37.87
N TYR A 70 1.89 9.38 -36.65
CA TYR A 70 2.05 8.46 -35.51
C TYR A 70 1.70 6.99 -35.80
N LEU A 71 0.57 6.73 -36.46
CA LEU A 71 0.11 5.38 -36.80
C LEU A 71 1.02 4.70 -37.82
N PHE A 72 1.62 5.43 -38.76
CA PHE A 72 2.61 4.85 -39.66
C PHE A 72 3.89 4.47 -38.91
N GLU A 73 4.35 5.31 -37.98
CA GLU A 73 5.49 4.99 -37.11
C GLU A 73 5.20 3.79 -36.21
N TYR A 74 3.99 3.75 -35.63
CA TYR A 74 3.51 2.65 -34.80
C TYR A 74 3.46 1.32 -35.57
N LEU A 75 2.87 1.32 -36.77
CA LEU A 75 2.82 0.13 -37.63
C LEU A 75 4.22 -0.32 -38.05
N ALA A 76 5.11 0.62 -38.39
CA ALA A 76 6.51 0.30 -38.69
C ALA A 76 7.24 -0.29 -37.48
N ALA A 77 6.95 0.18 -36.26
CA ALA A 77 7.50 -0.39 -35.03
C ALA A 77 6.99 -1.82 -34.78
N LEU A 78 5.70 -2.08 -35.01
CA LEU A 78 5.13 -3.44 -34.93
C LEU A 78 5.74 -4.37 -35.97
N ASP A 79 5.89 -3.93 -37.22
CA ASP A 79 6.50 -4.70 -38.31
C ASP A 79 7.97 -5.04 -38.01
N LYS A 80 8.75 -4.06 -37.55
CA LYS A 80 10.15 -4.25 -37.12
C LYS A 80 10.27 -5.29 -36.00
N LYS A 81 9.30 -5.32 -35.07
CA LYS A 81 9.22 -6.30 -33.97
C LYS A 81 8.65 -7.65 -34.41
N LYS A 82 8.22 -7.78 -35.67
CA LYS A 82 7.52 -8.96 -36.20
C LYS A 82 6.30 -9.31 -35.34
N PHE A 83 5.55 -8.29 -34.94
CA PHE A 83 4.36 -8.46 -34.12
C PHE A 83 3.40 -9.47 -34.78
N PRO A 84 3.07 -10.59 -34.11
CA PRO A 84 2.50 -11.76 -34.79
C PRO A 84 0.98 -11.68 -35.01
N TYR A 85 0.34 -10.60 -34.58
CA TYR A 85 -1.11 -10.45 -34.60
C TYR A 85 -1.53 -9.38 -35.62
N ASN A 86 -2.66 -9.59 -36.27
CA ASN A 86 -3.23 -8.62 -37.23
C ASN A 86 -4.10 -7.55 -36.56
N MET A 87 -4.12 -7.53 -35.23
CA MET A 87 -4.96 -6.66 -34.41
C MET A 87 -4.15 -6.18 -33.21
N THR A 88 -4.36 -4.92 -32.87
CA THR A 88 -3.73 -4.24 -31.75
C THR A 88 -4.68 -3.17 -31.23
N ILE A 89 -4.55 -2.81 -29.96
CA ILE A 89 -5.34 -1.76 -29.32
C ILE A 89 -4.45 -0.60 -28.93
N MET A 90 -4.96 0.59 -29.18
CA MET A 90 -4.41 1.85 -28.71
C MET A 90 -5.47 2.54 -27.86
N THR A 91 -5.02 3.12 -26.76
CA THR A 91 -5.81 4.00 -25.92
C THR A 91 -5.89 5.40 -26.53
N TRP A 92 -7.03 6.06 -26.38
CA TRP A 92 -7.21 7.44 -26.80
C TRP A 92 -7.68 8.30 -25.62
N ALA A 93 -6.73 8.84 -24.86
CA ALA A 93 -7.00 9.81 -23.80
C ALA A 93 -6.36 11.17 -24.11
N MET A 94 -7.06 12.24 -23.73
CA MET A 94 -6.62 13.62 -23.93
C MET A 94 -5.73 14.16 -22.82
N SER A 95 -5.77 13.58 -21.62
CA SER A 95 -4.82 13.69 -20.50
C SER A 95 -5.50 13.04 -19.29
N ASP A 96 -4.86 13.08 -18.12
CA ASP A 96 -5.58 12.85 -16.87
C ASP A 96 -6.69 13.90 -16.72
N ASN A 97 -7.85 13.47 -16.20
CA ASN A 97 -8.98 14.35 -15.89
C ASN A 97 -9.48 15.22 -17.07
N ALA A 98 -9.24 14.79 -18.32
CA ALA A 98 -9.70 15.52 -19.51
C ALA A 98 -11.08 15.03 -20.00
N PRO A 99 -11.84 15.92 -20.69
CA PRO A 99 -13.01 15.52 -21.46
C PRO A 99 -12.66 14.51 -22.55
N ILE A 100 -13.69 13.78 -22.98
CA ILE A 100 -13.61 12.91 -24.15
C ILE A 100 -13.36 13.77 -25.39
N ASP A 101 -12.48 13.31 -26.28
CA ASP A 101 -12.26 13.92 -27.59
C ASP A 101 -13.49 13.71 -28.48
N PRO A 102 -14.25 14.77 -28.79
CA PRO A 102 -15.49 14.60 -29.53
C PRO A 102 -15.26 14.35 -31.04
N GLU A 103 -14.04 14.56 -31.55
CA GLU A 103 -13.70 14.44 -32.98
C GLU A 103 -13.14 13.06 -33.37
N LEU A 104 -12.95 12.15 -32.40
CA LEU A 104 -12.41 10.81 -32.65
C LEU A 104 -13.25 10.01 -33.66
N PRO A 105 -14.60 9.98 -33.60
CA PRO A 105 -15.43 9.25 -34.57
C PRO A 105 -15.23 9.72 -36.02
N GLU A 106 -15.24 11.03 -36.25
CA GLU A 106 -15.05 11.65 -37.56
C GLU A 106 -13.65 11.35 -38.09
N ALA A 107 -12.62 11.46 -37.25
CA ALA A 107 -11.25 11.16 -37.64
C ALA A 107 -11.06 9.69 -38.05
N VAL A 108 -11.67 8.76 -37.31
CA VAL A 108 -11.68 7.32 -37.63
C VAL A 108 -12.41 7.05 -38.94
N LYS A 109 -13.54 7.72 -39.17
CA LYS A 109 -14.30 7.61 -40.42
C LYS A 109 -13.46 8.09 -41.61
N GLU A 110 -12.91 9.29 -41.54
CA GLU A 110 -12.09 9.87 -42.62
C GLU A 110 -10.85 9.01 -42.94
N TRP A 111 -10.22 8.42 -41.91
CA TRP A 111 -9.13 7.46 -42.12
C TRP A 111 -9.59 6.24 -42.92
N ASN A 112 -10.67 5.59 -42.48
CA ASN A 112 -11.18 4.37 -43.09
C ASN A 112 -11.73 4.59 -44.51
N GLU A 113 -12.18 5.81 -44.84
CA GLU A 113 -12.57 6.19 -46.20
C GLU A 113 -11.35 6.44 -47.10
N ARG A 114 -10.23 6.91 -46.53
CA ARG A 114 -9.00 7.24 -47.26
C ARG A 114 -8.07 6.04 -47.47
N TYR A 115 -7.96 5.16 -46.49
CA TYR A 115 -6.99 4.06 -46.47
C TYR A 115 -7.68 2.70 -46.39
N ALA A 116 -7.18 1.73 -47.17
CA ALA A 116 -7.67 0.36 -47.12
C ALA A 116 -7.18 -0.42 -45.89
N SER A 117 -6.04 -0.02 -45.29
CA SER A 117 -5.43 -0.67 -44.13
C SER A 117 -4.52 0.30 -43.34
N PRO A 118 -4.42 0.16 -42.01
CA PRO A 118 -5.30 -0.65 -41.16
C PRO A 118 -6.70 -0.05 -41.09
N ARG A 119 -7.69 -0.90 -40.82
CA ARG A 119 -9.05 -0.46 -40.49
C ARG A 119 -9.10 -0.07 -39.01
N LEU A 120 -9.44 1.17 -38.73
CA LEU A 120 -9.61 1.67 -37.36
C LEU A 120 -11.01 1.37 -36.84
N ILE A 121 -11.08 0.90 -35.60
CA ILE A 121 -12.33 0.54 -34.91
C ILE A 121 -12.31 1.19 -33.53
N ILE A 122 -13.29 2.06 -33.26
CA ILE A 122 -13.53 2.54 -31.89
C ILE A 122 -14.14 1.38 -31.12
N THR A 123 -13.44 0.92 -30.09
CA THR A 123 -13.78 -0.30 -29.36
C THR A 123 -13.67 -0.09 -27.85
N SER A 124 -14.23 -1.03 -27.10
CA SER A 124 -13.97 -1.15 -25.66
C SER A 124 -12.89 -2.18 -25.40
N VAL A 125 -12.22 -2.06 -24.26
CA VAL A 125 -11.24 -3.05 -23.78
C VAL A 125 -11.84 -4.47 -23.76
N LYS A 126 -13.09 -4.60 -23.30
CA LYS A 126 -13.81 -5.87 -23.28
C LYS A 126 -14.01 -6.46 -24.68
N GLN A 127 -14.43 -5.65 -25.64
CA GLN A 127 -14.68 -6.12 -27.00
C GLN A 127 -13.38 -6.54 -27.70
N PHE A 128 -12.34 -5.71 -27.60
CA PHE A 128 -11.03 -6.03 -28.17
C PHE A 128 -10.47 -7.34 -27.62
N PHE A 129 -10.45 -7.53 -26.30
CA PHE A 129 -9.88 -8.76 -25.73
C PHE A 129 -10.72 -9.99 -26.04
N ASN A 130 -12.05 -9.88 -26.12
CA ASN A 130 -12.89 -10.99 -26.60
C ASN A 130 -12.54 -11.40 -28.03
N ASP A 131 -12.30 -10.43 -28.93
CA ASP A 131 -11.97 -10.72 -30.32
C ASP A 131 -10.53 -11.25 -30.46
N PHE A 132 -9.61 -10.70 -29.67
CA PHE A 132 -8.22 -11.14 -29.60
C PHE A 132 -8.10 -12.57 -29.09
N GLU A 133 -8.76 -12.91 -27.97
CA GLU A 133 -8.76 -14.26 -27.43
C GLU A 133 -9.37 -15.27 -28.40
N LYS A 134 -10.49 -14.95 -29.05
CA LYS A 134 -11.09 -15.82 -30.07
C LYS A 134 -10.14 -16.15 -31.23
N ALA A 135 -9.31 -15.19 -31.62
CA ALA A 135 -8.41 -15.34 -32.76
C ALA A 135 -7.05 -15.95 -32.39
N TYR A 136 -6.57 -15.73 -31.17
CA TYR A 136 -5.17 -15.94 -30.80
C TYR A 136 -4.93 -16.65 -29.46
N ALA A 137 -5.96 -17.14 -28.75
CA ALA A 137 -5.78 -17.76 -27.43
C ALA A 137 -4.68 -18.84 -27.37
N ASP A 138 -4.50 -19.63 -28.43
CA ASP A 138 -3.50 -20.69 -28.55
C ASP A 138 -2.11 -20.21 -29.00
N LYS A 139 -1.97 -18.92 -29.32
CA LYS A 139 -0.76 -18.29 -29.91
C LYS A 139 -0.18 -17.19 -29.03
N ILE A 140 -0.75 -16.94 -27.85
CA ILE A 140 -0.24 -15.95 -26.91
C ILE A 140 0.92 -16.55 -26.10
N PRO A 141 2.11 -15.93 -26.09
CA PRO A 141 3.22 -16.41 -25.29
C PRO A 141 2.90 -16.33 -23.80
N VAL A 142 3.43 -17.28 -23.03
CA VAL A 142 3.30 -17.29 -21.57
C VAL A 142 4.59 -16.80 -20.97
N VAL A 143 4.49 -15.82 -20.07
CA VAL A 143 5.59 -15.29 -19.28
C VAL A 143 5.27 -15.44 -17.79
N SER A 144 6.30 -15.54 -16.95
CA SER A 144 6.15 -15.74 -15.52
C SER A 144 7.19 -14.94 -14.75
N GLY A 145 6.79 -14.30 -13.66
CA GLY A 145 7.67 -13.50 -12.81
C GLY A 145 6.91 -12.35 -12.18
N ASP A 146 7.63 -11.58 -11.37
CA ASP A 146 7.11 -10.36 -10.77
C ASP A 146 7.23 -9.20 -11.76
N TYR A 147 6.19 -8.38 -11.82
CA TYR A 147 6.21 -7.11 -12.55
C TYR A 147 6.45 -5.98 -11.55
N THR A 148 7.72 -5.58 -11.40
CA THR A 148 8.14 -4.54 -10.46
C THR A 148 8.48 -3.26 -11.23
N GLU A 149 7.69 -2.21 -11.03
CA GLU A 149 7.87 -0.90 -11.65
C GLU A 149 8.52 0.07 -10.67
N PHE A 150 9.60 0.75 -11.08
CA PHE A 150 10.33 1.69 -10.22
C PHE A 150 9.53 2.95 -9.92
N TRP A 151 8.52 3.28 -10.74
CA TRP A 151 7.64 4.42 -10.49
C TRP A 151 6.88 4.33 -9.15
N THR A 152 6.81 3.15 -8.52
CA THR A 152 6.23 3.00 -7.17
C THR A 152 7.20 3.36 -6.04
N ASP A 153 8.48 3.58 -6.34
CA ASP A 153 9.49 3.91 -5.34
C ASP A 153 9.40 5.40 -4.99
N GLY A 154 8.77 5.70 -3.84
CA GLY A 154 8.59 7.05 -3.32
C GLY A 154 9.50 7.38 -2.14
N ILE A 155 9.74 8.68 -1.91
CA ILE A 155 10.59 9.21 -0.81
C ILE A 155 9.92 9.16 0.59
N ALA A 156 9.00 8.22 0.83
CA ALA A 156 8.29 8.02 2.09
C ALA A 156 7.66 9.29 2.72
N SER A 157 7.29 10.28 1.90
CA SER A 157 6.83 11.61 2.35
C SER A 157 5.48 11.59 3.10
N ALA A 158 4.77 10.47 3.09
CA ALA A 158 3.58 10.23 3.92
C ALA A 158 3.68 8.94 4.74
N ALA A 159 4.89 8.58 5.20
CA ALA A 159 5.10 7.37 6.00
C ALA A 159 4.14 7.26 7.20
N ARG A 160 3.79 8.40 7.83
CA ARG A 160 2.85 8.45 8.95
C ARG A 160 1.44 8.02 8.51
N GLU A 161 0.91 8.62 7.46
CA GLU A 161 -0.41 8.33 6.92
C GLU A 161 -0.49 6.89 6.39
N THR A 162 0.57 6.43 5.72
CA THR A 162 0.70 5.03 5.30
C THR A 162 0.68 4.08 6.50
N GLY A 163 1.36 4.43 7.59
CA GLY A 163 1.31 3.69 8.85
C GLY A 163 -0.11 3.66 9.44
N TYR A 164 -0.80 4.80 9.48
CA TYR A 164 -2.19 4.89 9.91
C TYR A 164 -3.12 4.03 9.05
N ASN A 165 -2.98 4.09 7.72
CA ASN A 165 -3.83 3.34 6.80
C ASN A 165 -3.62 1.83 6.91
N ARG A 166 -2.36 1.39 7.03
CA ARG A 166 -2.00 -0.02 7.26
C ARG A 166 -2.59 -0.52 8.57
N ASN A 167 -2.45 0.26 9.65
CA ASN A 167 -3.02 -0.09 10.95
C ASN A 167 -4.56 -0.09 10.91
N ALA A 168 -5.18 0.83 10.16
CA ALA A 168 -6.63 0.90 10.03
C ALA A 168 -7.20 -0.35 9.35
N SER A 169 -6.58 -0.80 8.26
CA SER A 169 -6.94 -2.05 7.58
C SER A 169 -6.88 -3.26 8.51
N ALA A 170 -5.77 -3.43 9.23
CA ALA A 170 -5.62 -4.52 10.19
C ALA A 170 -6.62 -4.40 11.37
N THR A 171 -6.85 -3.20 11.88
CA THR A 171 -7.77 -2.94 13.00
C THR A 171 -9.21 -3.25 12.62
N LEU A 172 -9.64 -2.88 11.40
CA LEU A 172 -10.99 -3.16 10.92
C LEU A 172 -11.24 -4.67 10.75
N GLN A 173 -10.27 -5.40 10.17
CA GLN A 173 -10.33 -6.87 10.10
C GLN A 173 -10.42 -7.52 11.49
N GLN A 174 -9.69 -6.98 12.47
CA GLN A 174 -9.80 -7.44 13.87
C GLN A 174 -11.19 -7.16 14.46
N ALA A 175 -11.77 -6.00 14.18
CA ALA A 175 -13.11 -5.65 14.63
C ALA A 175 -14.14 -6.64 14.08
N ASP A 176 -14.08 -6.96 12.78
CA ASP A 176 -14.94 -7.95 12.13
C ASP A 176 -14.80 -9.33 12.78
N ALA A 177 -13.56 -9.77 12.99
CA ALA A 177 -13.27 -11.05 13.64
C ALA A 177 -13.83 -11.10 15.07
N VAL A 178 -13.64 -10.04 15.87
CA VAL A 178 -14.19 -9.96 17.24
C VAL A 178 -15.72 -9.97 17.20
N TRP A 179 -16.34 -9.25 16.27
CA TRP A 179 -17.80 -9.25 16.12
C TRP A 179 -18.35 -10.66 15.88
N ALA A 180 -17.70 -11.41 14.98
CA ALA A 180 -18.03 -12.80 14.68
C ALA A 180 -17.80 -13.73 15.88
N LEU A 181 -16.63 -13.64 16.53
CA LEU A 181 -16.28 -14.45 17.70
C LEU A 181 -17.23 -14.25 18.88
N ARG A 182 -17.77 -13.05 19.02
CA ARG A 182 -18.74 -12.73 20.07
C ARG A 182 -20.18 -13.06 19.67
N GLY A 183 -20.43 -13.46 18.42
CA GLY A 183 -21.77 -13.69 17.90
C GLY A 183 -22.68 -12.47 18.08
N LYS A 184 -22.12 -11.26 18.00
CA LYS A 184 -22.85 -10.03 18.28
C LYS A 184 -23.87 -9.78 17.16
N ALA A 185 -25.11 -9.49 17.53
CA ALA A 185 -26.16 -9.10 16.58
C ALA A 185 -25.82 -7.76 15.89
N ASP A 186 -26.61 -7.40 14.89
CA ASP A 186 -26.56 -6.09 14.24
C ASP A 186 -25.17 -5.72 13.66
N TYR A 187 -24.61 -6.62 12.86
CA TYR A 187 -23.33 -6.38 12.19
C TYR A 187 -23.38 -5.10 11.33
N PRO A 188 -22.48 -4.12 11.55
CA PRO A 188 -22.62 -2.78 11.00
C PRO A 188 -22.00 -2.68 9.60
N ALA A 189 -22.49 -3.49 8.66
CA ALA A 189 -21.93 -3.65 7.32
C ALA A 189 -21.72 -2.30 6.59
N THR A 190 -22.73 -1.44 6.57
CA THR A 190 -22.63 -0.12 5.91
C THR A 190 -21.54 0.77 6.51
N ALA A 191 -21.36 0.72 7.84
CA ALA A 191 -20.30 1.49 8.49
C ALA A 191 -18.92 0.92 8.14
N ILE A 192 -18.76 -0.40 8.14
CA ILE A 192 -17.53 -1.09 7.77
C ILE A 192 -17.15 -0.80 6.32
N ASP A 193 -18.10 -0.86 5.38
CA ASP A 193 -17.89 -0.50 3.97
C ASP A 193 -17.42 0.96 3.83
N SER A 194 -18.02 1.88 4.59
CA SER A 194 -17.58 3.28 4.57
C SER A 194 -16.15 3.46 5.09
N ILE A 195 -15.71 2.66 6.07
CA ILE A 195 -14.34 2.71 6.58
C ILE A 195 -13.38 2.12 5.54
N TRP A 196 -13.74 1.00 4.90
CA TRP A 196 -12.98 0.44 3.79
C TRP A 196 -12.82 1.43 2.63
N ASN A 197 -13.87 2.18 2.28
CA ASN A 197 -13.78 3.23 1.27
C ASN A 197 -12.72 4.28 1.63
N ASN A 198 -12.67 4.75 2.88
CA ASN A 198 -11.61 5.66 3.32
C ASN A 198 -10.22 5.00 3.20
N ILE A 199 -10.08 3.74 3.63
CA ILE A 199 -8.79 3.03 3.56
C ILE A 199 -8.31 2.86 2.11
N LEU A 200 -9.22 2.52 1.20
CA LEU A 200 -8.94 2.29 -0.22
C LEU A 200 -8.66 3.61 -0.96
N LEU A 201 -9.40 4.67 -0.68
CA LEU A 201 -9.20 5.98 -1.32
C LEU A 201 -7.85 6.61 -0.94
N PHE A 202 -7.32 6.33 0.26
CA PHE A 202 -5.94 6.72 0.58
C PHE A 202 -4.91 5.94 -0.25
N ASN A 203 -5.16 4.64 -0.50
CA ASN A 203 -4.27 3.77 -1.28
C ASN A 203 -4.30 4.03 -2.79
N GLU A 204 -5.21 4.88 -3.28
CA GLU A 204 -5.22 5.20 -4.70
C GLU A 204 -3.89 5.79 -5.16
N HIS A 205 -3.42 5.41 -6.35
CA HIS A 205 -2.05 5.62 -6.81
C HIS A 205 -1.63 7.08 -6.93
N THR A 206 -2.56 8.02 -7.19
CA THR A 206 -2.24 9.45 -7.33
C THR A 206 -1.75 10.02 -6.01
N TRP A 207 -0.46 10.37 -5.91
CA TRP A 207 0.15 10.84 -4.66
C TRP A 207 -0.27 12.26 -4.26
N GLY A 208 -0.26 13.19 -5.21
CA GLY A 208 -0.54 14.60 -4.98
C GLY A 208 -0.66 15.38 -6.29
N ALA A 209 -0.80 16.70 -6.20
CA ALA A 209 -0.93 17.56 -7.36
C ALA A 209 0.35 17.51 -8.24
N TYR A 210 0.20 17.72 -9.54
CA TYR A 210 1.32 17.69 -10.51
C TYR A 210 2.48 18.64 -10.16
N ASN A 211 2.22 19.70 -9.38
CA ASN A 211 3.18 20.71 -8.95
C ASN A 211 3.67 20.50 -7.50
N SER A 212 3.36 19.38 -6.83
CA SER A 212 3.67 19.18 -5.42
C SER A 212 5.17 19.13 -5.09
N ILE A 213 6.03 18.93 -6.08
CA ILE A 213 7.48 18.96 -5.92
C ILE A 213 8.05 20.34 -6.26
N SER A 214 7.61 20.93 -7.38
CA SER A 214 8.15 22.18 -7.90
C SER A 214 7.58 23.44 -7.22
N ASN A 215 6.34 23.37 -6.75
CA ASN A 215 5.66 24.43 -6.01
C ASN A 215 4.83 23.82 -4.85
N PRO A 216 5.48 23.25 -3.83
CA PRO A 216 4.81 22.52 -2.75
C PRO A 216 3.87 23.41 -1.92
N GLU A 217 4.14 24.72 -1.87
CA GLU A 217 3.37 25.71 -1.12
C GLU A 217 2.13 26.21 -1.89
N ASP A 218 1.92 25.74 -3.12
CA ASP A 218 0.74 26.10 -3.90
C ASP A 218 -0.54 25.66 -3.17
N PRO A 219 -1.55 26.54 -3.00
CA PRO A 219 -2.80 26.18 -2.32
C PRO A 219 -3.47 24.93 -2.90
N LYS A 220 -3.34 24.66 -4.20
CA LYS A 220 -3.83 23.43 -4.83
C LYS A 220 -3.09 22.18 -4.34
N ALA A 221 -1.76 22.25 -4.26
CA ALA A 221 -0.93 21.14 -3.80
C ALA A 221 -1.26 20.80 -2.34
N ILE A 222 -1.35 21.83 -1.49
CA ILE A 222 -1.73 21.70 -0.08
C ILE A 222 -3.14 21.12 0.05
N ALA A 223 -4.12 21.65 -0.69
CA ALA A 223 -5.52 21.22 -0.60
C ALA A 223 -5.72 19.76 -1.05
N GLN A 224 -5.11 19.35 -2.17
CA GLN A 224 -5.20 17.97 -2.66
C GLN A 224 -4.54 16.99 -1.68
N TRP A 225 -3.39 17.36 -1.11
CA TRP A 225 -2.76 16.56 -0.08
C TRP A 225 -3.67 16.43 1.17
N GLY A 226 -4.24 17.54 1.65
CA GLY A 226 -5.17 17.53 2.77
C GLY A 226 -6.40 16.64 2.53
N TYR A 227 -6.95 16.66 1.31
CA TYR A 227 -8.07 15.79 0.93
C TYR A 227 -7.68 14.31 1.01
N LYS A 228 -6.55 13.93 0.39
CA LYS A 228 -6.04 12.56 0.41
C LYS A 228 -5.69 12.10 1.83
N GLN A 229 -4.95 12.91 2.59
CA GLN A 229 -4.59 12.65 3.98
C GLN A 229 -5.84 12.42 4.84
N SER A 230 -6.94 13.14 4.58
CA SER A 230 -8.17 12.99 5.35
C SER A 230 -8.72 11.56 5.33
N PHE A 231 -8.51 10.80 4.24
CA PHE A 231 -8.94 9.41 4.14
C PHE A 231 -8.21 8.51 5.14
N ALA A 232 -6.88 8.61 5.22
CA ALA A 232 -6.09 7.84 6.19
C ALA A 232 -6.46 8.18 7.64
N LEU A 233 -6.63 9.48 7.94
CA LEU A 233 -6.99 9.93 9.30
C LEU A 233 -8.40 9.46 9.71
N LYS A 234 -9.38 9.57 8.81
CA LYS A 234 -10.75 9.08 9.03
C LYS A 234 -10.76 7.56 9.19
N GLY A 235 -10.12 6.82 8.28
CA GLY A 235 -10.03 5.37 8.34
C GLY A 235 -9.40 4.89 9.64
N HIS A 236 -8.32 5.54 10.10
CA HIS A 236 -7.68 5.23 11.37
C HIS A 236 -8.60 5.47 12.57
N ALA A 237 -9.21 6.65 12.69
CA ALA A 237 -10.09 6.97 13.80
C ALA A 237 -11.34 6.07 13.83
N GLN A 238 -11.96 5.83 12.68
CA GLN A 238 -13.19 5.06 12.57
C GLN A 238 -12.95 3.56 12.79
N SER A 239 -11.85 2.99 12.28
CA SER A 239 -11.49 1.58 12.54
C SER A 239 -11.22 1.34 14.02
N ALA A 240 -10.54 2.26 14.72
CA ALA A 240 -10.35 2.18 16.17
C ALA A 240 -11.68 2.21 16.93
N ALA A 241 -12.59 3.12 16.56
CA ALA A 241 -13.93 3.19 17.14
C ALA A 241 -14.76 1.93 16.84
N MET A 242 -14.62 1.35 15.64
CA MET A 242 -15.28 0.09 15.27
C MET A 242 -14.77 -1.08 16.11
N LEU A 243 -13.46 -1.18 16.34
CA LEU A 243 -12.89 -2.20 17.23
C LEU A 243 -13.38 -2.03 18.68
N GLN A 244 -13.49 -0.79 19.15
CA GLN A 244 -14.09 -0.52 20.47
C GLN A 244 -15.54 -1.03 20.50
N SER A 245 -16.37 -0.68 19.52
CA SER A 245 -17.75 -1.17 19.44
C SER A 245 -17.82 -2.70 19.37
N ALA A 246 -16.92 -3.34 18.61
CA ALA A 246 -16.85 -4.79 18.50
C ALA A 246 -16.48 -5.45 19.84
N THR A 247 -15.74 -4.76 20.71
CA THR A 247 -15.30 -5.25 22.03
C THR A 247 -16.20 -4.83 23.20
N ASP A 248 -17.13 -3.89 23.01
CA ASP A 248 -18.06 -3.42 24.04
C ASP A 248 -18.90 -4.54 24.67
N GLY A 249 -18.94 -4.61 26.00
CA GLY A 249 -19.69 -5.62 26.74
C GLY A 249 -19.61 -5.40 28.25
N ALA A 250 -20.27 -6.28 29.01
CA ALA A 250 -20.23 -6.22 30.46
C ALA A 250 -18.79 -6.46 30.97
N ALA A 251 -18.23 -5.46 31.65
CA ALA A 251 -16.93 -5.58 32.29
C ALA A 251 -16.99 -6.58 33.44
N ILE A 252 -15.93 -7.38 33.58
CA ILE A 252 -15.77 -8.32 34.68
C ILE A 252 -14.61 -7.82 35.53
N ALA A 253 -14.87 -7.65 36.83
CA ALA A 253 -13.90 -7.10 37.75
C ALA A 253 -12.58 -7.88 37.70
N ASN A 254 -11.48 -7.14 37.58
CA ASN A 254 -10.12 -7.64 37.56
C ASN A 254 -9.84 -8.69 36.47
N ALA A 255 -10.61 -8.70 35.38
CA ALA A 255 -10.45 -9.66 34.30
C ALA A 255 -10.31 -8.96 32.94
N ILE A 256 -9.58 -9.60 32.05
CA ILE A 256 -9.41 -9.17 30.66
C ILE A 256 -9.73 -10.37 29.75
N ASP A 257 -10.40 -10.10 28.64
CA ASP A 257 -10.57 -11.06 27.55
C ASP A 257 -9.59 -10.72 26.43
N VAL A 258 -8.80 -11.69 26.02
CA VAL A 258 -7.87 -11.58 24.88
C VAL A 258 -8.41 -12.42 23.75
N TYR A 259 -8.52 -11.82 22.56
CA TYR A 259 -9.03 -12.46 21.36
C TYR A 259 -7.87 -12.69 20.39
N ASN A 260 -7.70 -13.92 19.90
CA ASN A 260 -6.93 -14.18 18.71
C ASN A 260 -7.84 -14.05 17.48
N THR A 261 -7.59 -13.02 16.67
CA THR A 261 -8.42 -12.62 15.52
C THR A 261 -7.92 -13.15 14.19
N ILE A 262 -6.87 -13.98 14.19
CA ILE A 262 -6.25 -14.52 12.97
C ILE A 262 -6.30 -16.05 12.94
N GLY A 263 -6.07 -16.61 11.75
CA GLY A 263 -6.11 -18.05 11.47
C GLY A 263 -4.92 -18.87 11.98
N GLU A 264 -4.04 -18.28 12.78
CA GLU A 264 -2.81 -18.92 13.28
C GLU A 264 -2.69 -18.77 14.79
N ALA A 265 -2.14 -19.79 15.45
CA ALA A 265 -1.87 -19.74 16.88
C ALA A 265 -0.79 -18.69 17.19
N ARG A 266 -0.99 -17.88 18.23
CA ARG A 266 -0.07 -16.77 18.54
C ARG A 266 0.30 -16.66 20.00
N THR A 267 1.52 -16.16 20.22
CA THR A 267 2.04 -15.69 21.51
C THR A 267 2.33 -14.21 21.37
N GLU A 268 1.84 -13.39 22.30
CA GLU A 268 1.91 -11.94 22.19
C GLU A 268 2.07 -11.26 23.55
N LEU A 269 2.70 -10.08 23.55
CA LEU A 269 2.70 -9.17 24.68
C LEU A 269 1.42 -8.32 24.67
N VAL A 270 0.54 -8.52 25.66
CA VAL A 270 -0.65 -7.68 25.85
C VAL A 270 -0.35 -6.63 26.91
N ARG A 271 -0.69 -5.37 26.63
CA ARG A 271 -0.58 -4.26 27.59
C ARG A 271 -1.96 -3.90 28.10
N VAL A 272 -2.15 -4.05 29.41
CA VAL A 272 -3.40 -3.71 30.09
C VAL A 272 -3.26 -2.30 30.67
N PRO A 273 -4.21 -1.39 30.40
CA PRO A 273 -4.18 -0.05 30.96
C PRO A 273 -4.08 -0.06 32.49
N ALA A 274 -3.37 0.93 33.06
CA ALA A 274 -3.19 1.06 34.52
C ALA A 274 -4.54 1.04 35.27
N ALA A 275 -5.53 1.77 34.74
CA ALA A 275 -6.88 1.85 35.29
C ALA A 275 -7.62 0.49 35.33
N GLN A 276 -7.26 -0.46 34.46
CA GLN A 276 -7.89 -1.79 34.38
C GLN A 276 -7.10 -2.87 35.14
N SER A 277 -5.96 -2.52 35.75
CA SER A 277 -5.04 -3.48 36.37
C SER A 277 -4.64 -3.09 37.80
N THR A 278 -5.51 -2.35 38.48
CA THR A 278 -5.31 -1.84 39.85
C THR A 278 -5.32 -2.92 40.93
N ALA A 279 -5.84 -4.11 40.64
CA ALA A 279 -5.91 -5.21 41.60
C ALA A 279 -4.55 -5.76 42.02
N GLY A 280 -3.51 -5.59 41.19
CA GLY A 280 -2.15 -6.06 41.47
C GLY A 280 -1.40 -6.45 40.20
N ASP A 281 -0.28 -7.16 40.37
CA ASP A 281 0.61 -7.51 39.26
C ASP A 281 0.57 -9.01 38.92
N LEU A 282 -0.06 -9.84 39.75
CA LEU A 282 -0.16 -11.28 39.52
C LEU A 282 -1.29 -11.59 38.55
N VAL A 283 -0.99 -12.26 37.44
CA VAL A 283 -1.99 -12.65 36.44
C VAL A 283 -2.08 -14.17 36.35
N LYS A 284 -3.30 -14.69 36.23
CA LYS A 284 -3.55 -16.11 35.96
C LYS A 284 -4.49 -16.29 34.77
N ASP A 285 -4.31 -17.39 34.05
CA ASP A 285 -5.25 -17.83 33.02
C ASP A 285 -6.51 -18.48 33.61
N ALA A 286 -7.44 -18.87 32.74
CA ALA A 286 -8.68 -19.55 33.12
C ALA A 286 -8.48 -20.88 33.88
N ASN A 287 -7.31 -21.51 33.78
CA ASN A 287 -6.96 -22.75 34.50
C ASN A 287 -6.24 -22.47 35.83
N GLY A 288 -6.04 -21.19 36.19
CA GLY A 288 -5.35 -20.77 37.41
C GLY A 288 -3.82 -20.79 37.29
N LYS A 289 -3.25 -21.04 36.11
CA LYS A 289 -1.80 -21.02 35.88
C LYS A 289 -1.31 -19.57 35.87
N LYS A 290 -0.18 -19.32 36.54
CA LYS A 290 0.45 -17.99 36.56
C LYS A 290 1.01 -17.64 35.18
N VAL A 291 0.76 -16.41 34.75
CA VAL A 291 1.19 -15.85 33.46
C VAL A 291 2.28 -14.80 33.70
N PRO A 292 3.38 -14.79 32.93
CA PRO A 292 4.42 -13.79 33.10
C PRO A 292 3.86 -12.38 32.94
N SER A 293 4.18 -11.49 33.87
CA SER A 293 3.66 -10.13 33.92
C SER A 293 4.71 -9.14 34.40
N GLN A 294 4.53 -7.87 34.04
CA GLN A 294 5.41 -6.79 34.49
C GLN A 294 4.68 -5.45 34.49
N ARG A 295 4.73 -4.74 35.62
CA ARG A 295 4.32 -3.34 35.72
C ARG A 295 5.33 -2.46 34.99
N LEU A 296 4.87 -1.71 33.99
CA LEU A 296 5.72 -0.77 33.26
C LEU A 296 5.83 0.57 34.02
N SER A 297 6.82 1.39 33.68
CA SER A 297 6.96 2.75 34.23
C SER A 297 5.75 3.65 33.92
N THR A 298 5.01 3.34 32.85
CA THR A 298 3.74 4.00 32.50
C THR A 298 2.58 3.61 33.42
N GLY A 299 2.76 2.60 34.28
CA GLY A 299 1.71 2.02 35.12
C GLY A 299 0.89 0.93 34.43
N GLU A 300 1.00 0.74 33.12
CA GLU A 300 0.39 -0.39 32.40
C GLU A 300 0.93 -1.73 32.91
N LEU A 301 0.09 -2.78 32.88
CA LEU A 301 0.52 -4.15 33.14
C LEU A 301 0.78 -4.86 31.81
N ALA A 302 2.03 -5.14 31.52
CA ALA A 302 2.38 -6.01 30.40
C ALA A 302 2.23 -7.47 30.82
N ILE A 303 1.62 -8.30 29.98
CA ILE A 303 1.45 -9.73 30.21
C ILE A 303 1.87 -10.51 28.96
N LEU A 304 2.53 -11.66 29.15
CA LEU A 304 2.90 -12.54 28.04
C LEU A 304 1.84 -13.62 27.86
N VAL A 305 0.97 -13.42 26.88
CA VAL A 305 -0.08 -14.37 26.53
C VAL A 305 0.47 -15.36 25.53
N GLN A 306 0.47 -16.65 25.86
CA GLN A 306 1.15 -17.68 25.07
C GLN A 306 0.16 -18.66 24.44
N HIS A 307 0.42 -19.02 23.17
CA HIS A 307 -0.27 -20.09 22.46
C HIS A 307 -1.80 -19.99 22.49
N ILE A 308 -2.36 -18.82 22.17
CA ILE A 308 -3.81 -18.73 21.93
C ILE A 308 -4.10 -19.28 20.53
N ASP A 309 -4.98 -20.27 20.47
CA ASP A 309 -5.44 -20.90 19.23
C ASP A 309 -6.12 -19.89 18.28
N PRO A 310 -6.16 -20.17 16.96
CA PRO A 310 -6.85 -19.33 15.98
C PRO A 310 -8.29 -19.05 16.35
N TYR A 311 -8.75 -17.81 16.19
CA TYR A 311 -10.16 -17.44 16.37
C TYR A 311 -10.76 -17.87 17.73
N VAL A 312 -9.99 -17.65 18.81
CA VAL A 312 -10.40 -17.99 20.19
C VAL A 312 -10.32 -16.78 21.10
N LYS A 313 -11.23 -16.74 22.09
CA LYS A 313 -11.17 -15.84 23.24
C LYS A 313 -10.64 -16.58 24.46
N GLN A 314 -9.66 -16.02 25.15
CA GLN A 314 -9.17 -16.49 26.44
C GLN A 314 -9.24 -15.40 27.50
N ARG A 315 -9.73 -15.77 28.70
CA ARG A 315 -9.83 -14.87 29.84
C ARG A 315 -8.61 -15.00 30.75
N PHE A 316 -8.15 -13.85 31.25
CA PHE A 316 -7.15 -13.74 32.29
C PHE A 316 -7.69 -12.93 33.47
N THR A 317 -7.24 -13.24 34.68
CA THR A 317 -7.64 -12.55 35.91
C THR A 317 -6.42 -12.01 36.64
N ILE A 318 -6.54 -10.77 37.09
CA ILE A 318 -5.54 -9.99 37.80
C ILE A 318 -5.82 -10.11 39.30
N TYR A 319 -4.79 -10.44 40.05
CA TYR A 319 -4.84 -10.65 41.49
C TYR A 319 -3.86 -9.75 42.22
N ALA A 320 -4.15 -9.48 43.48
CA ALA A 320 -3.18 -8.91 44.40
C ALA A 320 -1.93 -9.80 44.49
N GLY A 321 -0.77 -9.17 44.58
CA GLY A 321 0.52 -9.84 44.70
C GLY A 321 1.53 -9.40 43.64
N LYS A 322 2.74 -9.96 43.76
CA LYS A 322 3.86 -9.67 42.86
C LYS A 322 3.68 -10.34 41.50
N ALA A 323 4.20 -9.67 40.48
CA ALA A 323 4.36 -10.22 39.13
C ALA A 323 5.02 -11.60 39.14
N TYR A 324 4.59 -12.45 38.22
CA TYR A 324 5.26 -13.72 37.95
C TYR A 324 6.24 -13.54 36.79
N ALA A 325 7.42 -14.13 36.90
CA ALA A 325 8.42 -14.17 35.83
C ALA A 325 9.04 -15.58 35.78
N ASN A 326 9.23 -16.07 34.56
CA ASN A 326 9.87 -17.37 34.28
C ASN A 326 11.14 -17.24 33.41
N THR A 327 11.43 -16.04 32.92
CA THR A 327 12.65 -15.69 32.20
C THR A 327 13.27 -14.43 32.80
N LYS A 328 14.52 -14.16 32.45
CA LYS A 328 15.22 -12.94 32.87
C LYS A 328 15.94 -12.34 31.67
N SER A 329 15.64 -11.07 31.40
CA SER A 329 16.48 -10.23 30.54
C SER A 329 17.46 -9.45 31.42
N VAL A 330 18.67 -9.26 30.92
CA VAL A 330 19.69 -8.42 31.55
C VAL A 330 19.76 -7.11 30.79
N VAL A 331 19.60 -6.01 31.51
CA VAL A 331 19.81 -4.65 30.99
C VAL A 331 21.06 -4.08 31.66
N SER A 332 21.99 -3.57 30.86
CA SER A 332 23.21 -2.94 31.34
C SER A 332 23.63 -1.82 30.40
N ASN A 333 23.61 -0.57 30.89
CA ASN A 333 23.90 0.64 30.13
C ASN A 333 23.10 0.68 28.81
N THR A 334 23.76 0.47 27.68
CA THR A 334 23.18 0.49 26.33
C THR A 334 22.88 -0.91 25.77
N THR A 335 22.93 -1.95 26.60
CA THR A 335 22.72 -3.33 26.18
C THR A 335 21.49 -3.95 26.84
N LEU A 336 20.67 -4.62 26.04
CA LEU A 336 19.58 -5.49 26.46
C LEU A 336 19.87 -6.90 25.94
N GLN A 337 19.82 -7.90 26.81
CA GLN A 337 20.09 -9.29 26.45
C GLN A 337 19.13 -10.26 27.10
N ASN A 338 18.70 -11.26 26.34
CA ASN A 338 18.08 -12.49 26.86
C ASN A 338 18.74 -13.73 26.21
N GLU A 339 18.10 -14.89 26.31
CA GLU A 339 18.59 -16.14 25.73
C GLU A 339 18.56 -16.21 24.20
N LEU A 340 17.79 -15.32 23.55
CA LEU A 340 17.60 -15.30 22.09
C LEU A 340 18.38 -14.18 21.41
N TYR A 341 18.39 -13.00 22.02
CA TYR A 341 18.91 -11.78 21.41
C TYR A 341 19.79 -10.99 22.37
N LYS A 342 20.78 -10.32 21.80
CA LYS A 342 21.52 -9.23 22.43
C LYS A 342 21.44 -8.00 21.52
N VAL A 343 20.97 -6.90 22.08
CA VAL A 343 20.82 -5.61 21.39
C VAL A 343 21.76 -4.62 22.05
N THR A 344 22.57 -3.93 21.27
CA THR A 344 23.45 -2.85 21.75
C THR A 344 23.13 -1.56 21.02
N LEU A 345 22.90 -0.49 21.80
CA LEU A 345 22.64 0.85 21.31
C LEU A 345 23.93 1.69 21.31
N ASN A 346 24.07 2.55 20.32
CA ASN A 346 25.02 3.65 20.34
C ASN A 346 24.58 4.66 21.41
N ALA A 347 25.45 5.00 22.35
CA ALA A 347 25.10 5.87 23.48
C ALA A 347 24.81 7.33 23.06
N GLN A 348 25.34 7.78 21.92
CA GLN A 348 25.17 9.14 21.43
C GLN A 348 23.92 9.28 20.56
N THR A 349 23.73 8.37 19.61
CA THR A 349 22.68 8.46 18.57
C THR A 349 21.43 7.66 18.93
N GLY A 350 21.53 6.68 19.83
CA GLY A 350 20.45 5.74 20.14
C GLY A 350 20.21 4.67 19.07
N ASN A 351 20.98 4.67 17.97
CA ASN A 351 20.87 3.66 16.92
C ASN A 351 21.22 2.27 17.46
N ILE A 352 20.59 1.23 16.91
CA ILE A 352 20.98 -0.15 17.21
C ILE A 352 22.22 -0.48 16.37
N GLU A 353 23.39 -0.51 17.00
CA GLU A 353 24.65 -0.86 16.34
C GLU A 353 24.82 -2.37 16.22
N LYS A 354 24.27 -3.12 17.18
CA LYS A 354 24.31 -4.58 17.17
C LYS A 354 22.95 -5.17 17.46
N LEU A 355 22.52 -6.07 16.58
CA LEU A 355 21.42 -6.99 16.79
C LEU A 355 21.96 -8.40 16.58
N GLU A 356 22.28 -9.07 17.67
CA GLU A 356 22.90 -10.39 17.67
C GLU A 356 21.82 -11.42 18.07
N ARG A 357 21.65 -12.47 17.27
CA ARG A 357 20.72 -13.57 17.55
C ARG A 357 21.49 -14.85 17.87
N SER A 358 21.11 -15.54 18.93
CA SER A 358 21.67 -16.84 19.30
C SER A 358 21.58 -17.83 18.13
N GLY A 359 22.72 -18.45 17.79
CA GLY A 359 22.85 -19.36 16.64
C GLY A 359 23.16 -18.69 15.29
N ILE A 360 23.16 -17.35 15.20
CA ILE A 360 23.58 -16.61 14.01
C ILE A 360 24.90 -15.89 14.31
N PRO A 361 26.01 -16.18 13.60
CA PRO A 361 27.33 -15.64 13.93
C PRO A 361 27.53 -14.18 13.45
N HIS A 362 26.54 -13.58 12.79
CA HIS A 362 26.64 -12.26 12.19
C HIS A 362 25.78 -11.24 12.95
N ASN A 363 26.27 -10.00 12.99
CA ASN A 363 25.44 -8.86 13.37
C ASN A 363 24.36 -8.65 12.32
N LEU A 364 23.10 -8.53 12.75
CA LEU A 364 21.97 -8.26 11.87
C LEU A 364 21.77 -6.75 11.60
N ALA A 365 22.54 -5.88 12.28
CA ALA A 365 22.64 -4.47 11.94
C ALA A 365 23.77 -4.24 10.92
N ASP A 366 23.51 -3.42 9.91
CA ASP A 366 24.51 -3.02 8.92
C ASP A 366 25.47 -1.94 9.46
N SER A 367 26.36 -1.42 8.61
CA SER A 367 27.32 -0.37 8.98
C SER A 367 26.68 0.96 9.39
N GLY A 368 25.44 1.23 8.99
CA GLY A 368 24.66 2.40 9.39
C GLY A 368 23.91 2.21 10.71
N GLY A 369 23.82 0.97 11.21
CA GLY A 369 22.96 0.59 12.33
C GLY A 369 21.48 0.49 11.91
N LEU A 370 20.64 0.00 12.81
CA LEU A 370 19.18 0.00 12.58
C LEU A 370 18.53 1.26 13.15
N ASN A 371 17.45 1.69 12.51
CA ASN A 371 16.60 2.83 12.88
C ASN A 371 17.28 4.22 12.78
N ARG A 372 18.34 4.34 11.99
CA ARG A 372 18.95 5.64 11.68
C ARG A 372 18.00 6.47 10.82
N TYR A 373 17.67 7.67 11.27
CA TYR A 373 16.98 8.67 10.46
C TYR A 373 17.98 9.62 9.79
N SER A 374 17.81 9.79 8.48
CA SER A 374 18.60 10.72 7.65
C SER A 374 17.64 11.64 6.90
N TYR A 375 17.95 12.94 6.90
CA TYR A 375 17.19 13.95 6.18
C TYR A 375 18.06 14.53 5.07
N LEU A 376 17.56 14.55 3.85
CA LEU A 376 18.28 15.09 2.69
C LEU A 376 17.56 16.35 2.20
N PRO A 377 18.05 17.56 2.53
CA PRO A 377 17.53 18.79 1.95
C PRO A 377 17.94 18.89 0.48
N GLY A 378 16.95 18.95 -0.42
CA GLY A 378 17.17 18.95 -1.86
C GLY A 378 17.60 17.57 -2.38
N ASP A 379 18.53 17.56 -3.32
CA ASP A 379 18.98 16.35 -4.06
C ASP A 379 20.48 16.07 -3.91
N SER A 380 21.22 16.90 -3.17
CA SER A 380 22.66 16.73 -2.96
C SER A 380 22.95 15.96 -1.67
N LEU A 381 23.61 14.80 -1.80
CA LEU A 381 24.09 14.00 -0.67
C LEU A 381 25.02 14.75 0.27
N GLU A 382 25.66 15.84 -0.19
CA GLU A 382 26.50 16.70 0.66
C GLU A 382 25.70 17.42 1.75
N HIS A 383 24.39 17.60 1.53
CA HIS A 383 23.51 18.27 2.49
C HIS A 383 22.85 17.31 3.49
N ILE A 384 23.16 16.01 3.42
CA ILE A 384 22.52 15.03 4.29
C ILE A 384 22.73 15.37 5.77
N GLN A 385 21.63 15.39 6.50
CA GLN A 385 21.58 15.63 7.93
C GLN A 385 21.22 14.33 8.64
N TYR A 386 21.82 14.11 9.80
CA TYR A 386 21.55 12.94 10.63
C TYR A 386 20.87 13.38 11.93
N ALA A 387 20.11 12.47 12.53
CA ALA A 387 19.54 12.69 13.85
C ALA A 387 20.61 13.13 14.86
N GLY A 388 20.29 14.16 15.64
CA GLY A 388 21.14 14.63 16.74
C GLY A 388 21.19 13.65 17.92
N PRO A 389 21.87 14.00 19.02
CA PRO A 389 22.02 13.11 20.16
C PRO A 389 20.68 12.65 20.74
N ALA A 390 20.56 11.35 21.02
CA ALA A 390 19.37 10.78 21.63
C ALA A 390 19.18 11.32 23.05
N LYS A 391 17.93 11.67 23.40
CA LYS A 391 17.53 12.00 24.76
C LYS A 391 16.83 10.79 25.37
N LEU A 392 17.38 10.26 26.45
CA LEU A 392 16.67 9.30 27.30
C LEU A 392 15.55 10.07 28.02
N GLN A 393 14.30 9.68 27.80
CA GLN A 393 13.14 10.20 28.55
C GLN A 393 12.74 9.22 29.65
#